data_AF-A0A5E6RE18-F1
#
_entry.id   AF-A0A5E6RE18-F1
#
_cell.length_a   1.000
_cell.length_b   1.000
_cell.length_c   1.000
_cell.angle_alpha   90.00
_cell.angle_beta   90.00
_cell.angle_gamma   90.00
#
_symmetry.space_group_name_H-M   'P 1'
#
loop_
_entity.id
_entity.type
_entity.pdbx_description
1 polymer ?
#
loop_
_entity_poly.entity_id
_entity_poly.type
_entity_poly.pdbx_seq_one_letter_code
_entity_poly.pdbx_strand_id
1 'polypeptide(L)'
;MAKRKPKLDWGPMGAAAIPKALMAHPDYRELSGSARKVLDLLTYQYNGRNNGNLAATHTMMADWGGMAKGTLASSLRELVDRNLIVKSRGHDRSKDGAKPALYALSWSAIDECPGKDLDLAPTTTAKRKLAC
;
A
#
# COMPACT_ATOMS: atom_id res chain seq x y z
N MET A 1 2.09 5.89 39.94
CA MET A 1 1.83 4.59 39.30
C MET A 1 2.79 4.43 38.13
N ALA A 2 3.70 3.44 38.18
CA ALA A 2 4.63 3.21 37.08
C ALA A 2 3.87 2.70 35.85
N LYS A 3 3.98 3.40 34.71
CA LYS A 3 3.41 2.93 33.44
C LYS A 3 4.09 1.61 33.08
N ARG A 4 3.33 0.52 33.04
CA ARG A 4 3.82 -0.79 32.58
C ARG A 4 4.39 -0.64 31.18
N LYS A 5 5.64 -1.08 30.97
CA LYS A 5 6.20 -1.16 29.62
C LYS A 5 5.30 -2.06 28.76
N PRO A 6 5.03 -1.69 27.50
CA PRO A 6 4.30 -2.57 26.58
C PRO A 6 5.02 -3.92 26.52
N LYS A 7 4.24 -5.03 26.50
CA LYS A 7 4.80 -6.39 26.42
C LYS A 7 5.56 -6.65 25.12
N LEU A 8 5.34 -5.81 24.10
CA LEU A 8 5.87 -5.99 22.77
C LEU A 8 6.58 -4.70 22.33
N ASP A 9 7.87 -4.83 22.06
CA ASP A 9 8.70 -3.81 21.45
C ASP A 9 8.85 -4.14 19.96
N TRP A 10 8.42 -3.22 19.12
CA TRP A 10 8.44 -3.38 17.65
C TRP A 10 9.75 -2.91 17.02
N GLY A 11 10.69 -2.42 17.84
CA GLY A 11 11.93 -1.82 17.35
C GLY A 11 11.71 -0.48 16.63
N PRO A 12 12.78 0.09 16.06
CA PRO A 12 12.77 1.47 15.54
C PRO A 12 11.89 1.66 14.29
N MET A 13 11.60 0.57 13.57
CA MET A 13 10.76 0.61 12.36
C MET A 13 9.26 0.48 12.66
N GLY A 14 8.89 0.17 13.90
CA GLY A 14 7.50 -0.05 14.28
C GLY A 14 6.90 -1.30 13.62
N ALA A 15 5.58 -1.29 13.41
CA ALA A 15 4.85 -2.40 12.82
C ALA A 15 3.96 -1.92 11.68
N ALA A 16 3.91 -2.71 10.60
CA ALA A 16 2.87 -2.61 9.60
C ALA A 16 1.57 -3.20 10.18
N ALA A 17 0.51 -2.39 10.26
CA ALA A 17 -0.78 -2.81 10.80
C ALA A 17 -1.88 -2.75 9.74
N ILE A 18 -2.64 -3.84 9.64
CA ILE A 18 -3.82 -3.93 8.78
C ILE A 18 -5.05 -4.01 9.70
N PRO A 19 -6.08 -3.17 9.51
CA PRO A 19 -7.29 -3.22 10.33
C PRO A 19 -7.96 -4.59 10.28
N LYS A 20 -8.30 -5.16 11.45
CA LYS A 20 -8.95 -6.48 11.53
C LYS A 20 -10.30 -6.53 10.80
N ALA A 21 -11.05 -5.43 10.79
CA ALA A 21 -12.28 -5.31 10.02
C ALA A 21 -12.05 -5.52 8.52
N LEU A 22 -10.95 -4.96 7.99
CA LEU A 22 -10.53 -5.20 6.61
C LEU A 22 -10.14 -6.67 6.41
N MET A 23 -9.37 -7.24 7.34
CA MET A 23 -8.95 -8.65 7.27
C MET A 23 -10.12 -9.64 7.37
N ALA A 24 -11.25 -9.22 7.96
CA ALA A 24 -12.45 -10.02 8.06
C ALA A 24 -13.27 -10.02 6.75
N HIS A 25 -13.07 -9.04 5.88
CA HIS A 25 -13.84 -8.88 4.65
C HIS A 25 -13.36 -9.85 3.53
N PRO A 26 -14.27 -10.37 2.68
CA PRO A 26 -13.92 -11.24 1.55
C PRO A 26 -12.83 -10.69 0.63
N ASP A 27 -12.90 -9.39 0.30
CA ASP A 27 -11.86 -8.66 -0.47
C ASP A 27 -10.44 -8.90 0.03
N TYR A 28 -10.24 -9.10 1.33
CA TYR A 28 -8.92 -9.40 1.88
C TYR A 28 -8.66 -10.90 2.02
N ARG A 29 -9.68 -11.68 2.41
CA ARG A 29 -9.54 -13.12 2.68
C ARG A 29 -9.27 -13.94 1.42
N GLU A 30 -9.84 -13.51 0.30
CA GLU A 30 -9.79 -14.24 -0.97
C GLU A 30 -8.65 -13.76 -1.88
N LEU A 31 -7.74 -12.93 -1.38
CA LEU A 31 -6.60 -12.49 -2.15
C LEU A 31 -5.77 -13.67 -2.63
N SER A 32 -5.34 -13.58 -3.90
CA SER A 32 -4.26 -14.44 -4.37
C SER A 32 -3.00 -14.27 -3.51
N GLY A 33 -2.21 -15.34 -3.39
CA GLY A 33 -0.95 -15.29 -2.64
C GLY A 33 0.02 -14.22 -3.16
N SER A 34 0.02 -13.98 -4.48
CA SER A 34 0.81 -12.92 -5.10
C SER A 34 0.29 -11.52 -4.77
N ALA A 35 -1.02 -11.29 -4.79
CA ALA A 35 -1.61 -10.02 -4.37
C ALA A 35 -1.33 -9.71 -2.90
N ARG A 36 -1.37 -10.73 -2.04
CA ARG A 36 -0.98 -10.57 -0.63
C ARG A 36 0.46 -10.12 -0.46
N LYS A 37 1.39 -10.75 -1.17
CA LYS A 37 2.82 -10.37 -1.17
C LYS A 37 3.03 -8.91 -1.63
N VAL A 38 2.31 -8.47 -2.66
CA VAL A 38 2.36 -7.08 -3.12
C VAL A 38 1.79 -6.13 -2.07
N LEU A 39 0.68 -6.50 -1.42
CA LEU A 39 0.08 -5.71 -0.35
C LEU A 39 1.02 -5.57 0.85
N ASP A 40 1.75 -6.62 1.21
CA ASP A 40 2.73 -6.58 2.29
C ASP A 40 3.86 -5.59 1.98
N LEU A 41 4.39 -5.60 0.74
CA LEU A 41 5.39 -4.63 0.29
C LEU A 41 4.87 -3.18 0.37
N LEU A 42 3.62 -2.93 -0.04
CA LEU A 42 3.02 -1.60 0.01
C LEU A 42 2.77 -1.16 1.46
N THR A 43 2.31 -2.07 2.31
CA THR A 43 2.06 -1.80 3.74
C THR A 43 3.37 -1.57 4.49
N TYR A 44 4.44 -2.27 4.13
CA TYR A 44 5.78 -2.05 4.68
C TYR A 44 6.34 -0.66 4.33
N GLN A 45 6.09 -0.16 3.11
CA GLN A 45 6.52 1.18 2.71
C GLN A 45 5.75 2.30 3.41
N TYR A 46 4.55 2.02 3.92
CA TYR A 46 3.69 3.02 4.52
C TYR A 46 4.20 3.42 5.92
N ASN A 47 4.47 4.72 6.10
CA ASN A 47 5.04 5.27 7.34
C ASN A 47 4.08 6.21 8.09
N GLY A 48 2.81 6.25 7.70
CA GLY A 48 1.80 7.13 8.29
C GLY A 48 1.69 8.53 7.66
N ARG A 49 2.59 8.91 6.75
CA ARG A 49 2.64 10.25 6.13
C ARG A 49 2.96 10.24 4.63
N ASN A 50 2.92 9.07 4.00
CA ASN A 50 3.26 8.88 2.58
C ASN A 50 2.18 8.07 1.82
N ASN A 51 0.95 8.01 2.32
CA ASN A 51 -0.13 7.28 1.67
C ASN A 51 -0.51 7.96 0.35
N GLY A 52 -0.15 7.35 -0.77
CA GLY A 52 -0.18 7.99 -2.10
C GLY A 52 1.18 7.98 -2.78
N ASN A 53 2.26 7.71 -2.04
CA ASN A 53 3.61 7.52 -2.54
C ASN A 53 4.13 6.11 -2.20
N LEU A 54 3.33 5.09 -2.50
CA LEU A 54 3.72 3.68 -2.39
C LEU A 54 3.91 3.10 -3.79
N ALA A 55 4.93 2.28 -3.99
CA ALA A 55 5.18 1.67 -5.30
C ALA A 55 5.46 0.16 -5.17
N ALA A 56 5.07 -0.60 -6.19
CA ALA A 56 5.50 -1.98 -6.33
C ALA A 56 6.11 -2.15 -7.71
N THR A 57 7.43 -2.21 -7.77
CA THR A 57 8.18 -2.40 -9.02
C THR A 57 8.80 -3.78 -9.05
N HIS A 58 9.15 -4.27 -10.24
CA HIS A 58 9.83 -5.54 -10.39
C HIS A 58 11.15 -5.59 -9.60
N THR A 59 11.88 -4.47 -9.54
CA THR A 59 13.12 -4.35 -8.76
C THR A 59 12.85 -4.46 -7.27
N MET A 60 11.86 -3.72 -6.73
CA MET A 60 11.47 -3.84 -5.32
C MET A 60 11.02 -5.26 -4.97
N MET A 61 10.31 -5.91 -5.88
CA MET A 61 9.89 -7.30 -5.67
C MET A 61 11.06 -8.27 -5.66
N ALA A 62 12.19 -7.97 -6.33
CA ALA A 62 13.39 -8.81 -6.27
C ALA A 62 13.94 -8.89 -4.84
N ASP A 63 14.00 -7.75 -4.14
CA ASP A 63 14.41 -7.67 -2.73
C ASP A 63 13.42 -8.39 -1.80
N TRP A 64 12.18 -8.57 -2.25
CA TRP A 64 11.12 -9.29 -1.54
C TRP A 64 10.99 -10.76 -1.99
N GLY A 65 12.04 -11.34 -2.57
CA GLY A 65 12.04 -12.74 -3.01
C GLY A 65 11.41 -12.98 -4.38
N GLY A 66 11.42 -11.97 -5.25
CA GLY A 66 11.04 -12.04 -6.66
C GLY A 66 9.53 -12.08 -6.95
N MET A 67 9.18 -11.61 -8.15
CA MET A 67 7.86 -11.81 -8.78
C MET A 67 7.95 -11.51 -10.27
N ALA A 68 7.38 -12.37 -11.11
CA ALA A 68 7.29 -12.12 -12.55
C ALA A 68 6.46 -10.86 -12.85
N LYS A 69 6.84 -10.09 -13.88
CA LYS A 69 6.19 -8.83 -14.26
C LYS A 69 4.67 -8.97 -14.49
N GLY A 70 4.24 -10.04 -15.18
CA GLY A 70 2.82 -10.31 -15.43
C GLY A 70 2.03 -10.61 -14.16
N THR A 71 2.63 -11.36 -13.24
CA THR A 71 2.04 -11.66 -11.93
C THR A 71 1.93 -10.39 -11.08
N LEU A 72 2.95 -9.54 -11.07
CA LEU A 72 2.92 -8.25 -10.38
C LEU A 72 1.80 -7.34 -10.93
N ALA A 73 1.69 -7.24 -12.26
CA ALA A 73 0.63 -6.44 -12.89
C ALA A 73 -0.77 -6.97 -12.54
N SER A 74 -0.96 -8.28 -12.56
CA SER A 74 -2.26 -8.91 -12.23
C SER A 74 -2.59 -8.78 -10.74
N SER A 75 -1.58 -8.87 -9.87
CA SER A 75 -1.71 -8.68 -8.42
C SER A 75 -2.10 -7.25 -8.07
N LEU A 76 -1.45 -6.26 -8.70
CA LEU A 76 -1.82 -4.85 -8.53
C LEU A 76 -3.25 -4.57 -9.03
N ARG A 77 -3.65 -5.17 -10.15
CA ARG A 77 -5.02 -5.08 -10.67
C ARG A 77 -6.03 -5.65 -9.66
N GLU A 78 -5.78 -6.85 -9.14
CA GLU A 78 -6.63 -7.49 -8.13
C GLU A 78 -6.80 -6.60 -6.89
N LEU A 79 -5.71 -6.01 -6.38
CA LEU A 79 -5.77 -5.12 -5.21
C LEU A 79 -6.57 -3.84 -5.48
N VAL A 80 -6.53 -3.32 -6.71
CA VAL A 80 -7.35 -2.16 -7.12
C VAL A 80 -8.81 -2.56 -7.27
N ASP A 81 -9.10 -3.67 -7.96
CA ASP A 81 -10.45 -4.16 -8.22
C ASP A 81 -11.18 -4.51 -6.91
N ARG A 82 -10.46 -5.07 -5.93
CA ARG A 82 -10.98 -5.37 -4.58
C ARG A 82 -10.97 -4.14 -3.64
N ASN A 83 -10.68 -2.94 -4.16
CA ASN A 83 -10.62 -1.70 -3.41
C ASN A 83 -9.77 -1.80 -2.13
N LEU A 84 -8.61 -2.45 -2.21
CA LEU A 84 -7.63 -2.49 -1.13
C LEU A 84 -6.57 -1.41 -1.31
N ILE A 85 -6.19 -1.14 -2.56
CA ILE A 85 -5.33 -0.01 -2.92
C ILE A 85 -6.01 0.87 -3.96
N VAL A 86 -5.53 2.10 -4.06
CA VAL A 86 -5.98 3.07 -5.06
C VAL A 86 -4.76 3.58 -5.80
N LYS A 87 -4.85 3.65 -7.13
CA LYS A 87 -3.78 4.24 -7.95
C LYS A 87 -3.78 5.75 -7.73
N SER A 88 -2.70 6.26 -7.15
CA SER A 88 -2.51 7.70 -6.88
C SER A 88 -1.75 8.41 -7.98
N ARG A 89 -0.97 7.67 -8.79
CA ARG A 89 -0.36 8.19 -10.01
C ARG A 89 -0.24 7.12 -11.09
N GLY A 90 -0.49 7.50 -12.33
CA GLY A 90 -0.14 6.76 -13.54
C GLY A 90 1.32 6.32 -13.60
N HIS A 91 1.58 5.27 -14.39
CA HIS A 91 2.94 5.06 -14.89
C HIS A 91 3.18 6.10 -15.99
N ASP A 92 4.23 6.90 -15.85
CA ASP A 92 4.66 7.82 -16.89
C ASP A 92 5.90 7.27 -17.58
N ARG A 93 5.86 7.27 -18.91
CA ARG A 93 6.95 6.85 -19.78
C ARG A 93 7.33 8.02 -20.70
N SER A 94 7.55 9.17 -20.10
CA SER A 94 7.98 10.39 -20.78
C SER A 94 9.47 10.36 -21.10
N LYS A 95 9.90 11.27 -21.98
CA LYS A 95 11.30 11.42 -22.42
C LYS A 95 12.23 11.78 -21.25
N ASP A 96 11.70 12.41 -20.20
CA ASP A 96 12.45 12.90 -19.04
C ASP A 96 12.68 11.81 -17.97
N GLY A 97 12.17 10.59 -18.20
CA GLY A 97 12.42 9.42 -17.37
C GLY A 97 11.16 8.64 -17.03
N ALA A 98 11.29 7.32 -16.94
CA ALA A 98 10.17 6.45 -16.57
C ALA A 98 9.85 6.57 -15.08
N LYS A 99 8.67 7.09 -14.74
CA LYS A 99 8.15 7.14 -13.36
C LYS A 99 7.23 5.93 -13.12
N PRO A 100 7.44 5.13 -12.05
CA PRO A 100 6.54 4.01 -11.74
C PRO A 100 5.15 4.51 -11.35
N ALA A 101 4.12 3.66 -11.47
CA ALA A 101 2.82 3.96 -10.89
C ALA A 101 2.93 4.05 -9.36
N LEU A 102 2.16 4.96 -8.77
CA LEU A 102 2.04 5.11 -7.32
C LEU A 102 0.67 4.67 -6.83
N TYR A 103 0.62 4.24 -5.58
CA TYR A 103 -0.57 3.72 -4.92
C TYR A 103 -0.74 4.29 -3.51
N ALA A 104 -1.97 4.21 -3.03
CA ALA A 104 -2.38 4.49 -1.66
C ALA A 104 -3.16 3.29 -1.09
N LEU A 105 -3.04 3.02 0.20
CA LEU A 105 -3.90 2.10 0.93
C LEU A 105 -5.29 2.75 1.06
N SER A 106 -6.33 2.04 0.61
CA SER A 106 -7.70 2.57 0.52
C SER A 106 -8.33 2.89 1.88
N TRP A 107 -7.87 2.21 2.94
CA TRP A 107 -8.37 2.34 4.31
C TRP A 107 -7.65 3.42 5.13
N SER A 108 -6.73 4.16 4.52
CA SER A 108 -6.11 5.35 5.09
C SER A 108 -6.37 6.56 4.20
N ALA A 109 -6.34 7.76 4.78
CA ALA A 109 -6.48 9.01 4.03
C ALA A 109 -5.27 9.20 3.11
N ILE A 110 -5.45 9.85 1.95
CA ILE A 110 -4.34 10.13 1.03
C ILE A 110 -3.57 11.34 1.55
N ASP A 111 -2.29 11.15 1.79
CA ASP A 111 -1.40 12.20 2.28
C ASP A 111 -0.99 13.13 1.14
N GLU A 112 -0.70 14.39 1.50
CA GLU A 112 0.04 15.27 0.61
C GLU A 112 1.46 14.73 0.43
N CYS A 113 1.81 14.41 -0.81
CA CYS A 113 3.12 13.87 -1.18
C CYS A 113 3.87 14.87 -2.09
N PRO A 114 4.55 15.89 -1.53
CA PRO A 114 5.23 16.91 -2.32
C PRO A 114 6.24 16.33 -3.31
N GLY A 115 6.25 16.87 -4.53
CA GLY A 115 7.16 16.45 -5.60
C GLY A 115 6.89 15.05 -6.18
N LYS A 116 5.72 14.46 -5.90
CA LYS A 116 5.31 13.16 -6.46
C LYS A 116 4.31 13.26 -7.59
N ASP A 117 3.78 14.44 -7.88
CA ASP A 117 2.84 14.69 -8.98
C ASP A 117 1.68 13.68 -8.96
N LEU A 118 0.97 13.61 -7.83
CA LEU A 118 -0.16 12.69 -7.69
C LEU A 118 -1.32 13.13 -8.59
N ASP A 119 -1.99 12.17 -9.22
CA ASP A 119 -3.23 12.38 -9.98
C ASP A 119 -4.44 12.59 -9.05
N LEU A 120 -4.28 12.30 -7.75
CA LEU A 120 -5.30 12.43 -6.72
C LEU A 120 -4.94 13.54 -5.74
N ALA A 121 -5.93 14.36 -5.39
CA ALA A 121 -5.81 15.32 -4.30
C ALA A 121 -5.68 14.59 -2.93
N PRO A 122 -4.95 15.17 -1.97
CA PRO A 122 -4.94 14.69 -0.59
C PRO A 122 -6.35 14.64 -0.01
N THR A 123 -6.60 13.69 0.89
CA THR A 123 -7.91 13.52 1.55
C THR A 123 -7.77 13.60 3.06
N THR A 124 -8.83 14.02 3.74
CA THR A 124 -8.92 13.99 5.22
C THR A 124 -9.57 12.71 5.75
N THR A 125 -10.17 11.91 4.86
CA THR A 125 -10.84 10.65 5.18
C THR A 125 -10.38 9.54 4.25
N ALA A 126 -10.40 8.31 4.76
CA ALA A 126 -10.10 7.12 3.97
C ALA A 126 -11.18 6.90 2.89
N LYS A 127 -10.75 6.45 1.70
CA LYS A 127 -11.68 6.15 0.60
C LYS A 127 -12.57 4.95 0.91
N ARG A 128 -12.01 3.94 1.57
CA ARG A 128 -12.74 2.75 2.03
C ARG A 128 -13.21 2.94 3.45
N LYS A 129 -14.52 2.87 3.67
CA LYS A 129 -15.10 2.78 5.01
C LYS A 129 -14.91 1.36 5.56
N LEU A 130 -14.41 1.27 6.78
CA LEU A 130 -14.30 0.02 7.53
C LEU A 130 -15.56 -0.16 8.38
N ALA A 131 -16.71 -0.28 7.73
CA ALA A 131 -17.94 -0.66 8.42
C ALA A 131 -18.10 -2.18 8.29
N CYS A 132 -18.49 -2.82 9.40
CA CYS A 132 -18.88 -4.21 9.44
C CYS A 132 -20.27 -4.40 8.81
#